data_AF-A0A958MMM1-F1
#
_entry.id   AF-A0A958MMM1-F1
#
_cell.length_a   1.000
_cell.length_b   1.000
_cell.length_c   1.000
_cell.angle_alpha   90.00
_cell.angle_beta   90.00
_cell.angle_gamma   90.00
#
_symmetry.space_group_name_H-M   'P 1'
#
loop_
_entity.id
_entity.type
_entity.pdbx_description
1 polymer ?
#
loop_
_entity_poly.entity_id
_entity_poly.type
_entity_poly.pdbx_seq_one_letter_code
_entity_poly.pdbx_strand_id
1 'polypeptide(L)'
;MKHLLFALFFIPLTLFSQHSVNGTFSPATDYNYAFLYHATPTSTDYVENAKIDKDGNFMIPLDSTASAGMYKIVYGLPPEEHNFDLIYNGKENISFTFSTEKGLEFTSSNENKLWSSYTNSMEMINRTISNFYTQKSTDENAFHDIFKTLKDTQIAFEEASKGTLASTFIKANTPYVPESYEDVSTYSSNLKRTFLTHVDFSNYLLQSSDFLIDRVLAYIFGMSADTSNETYKKDIDYVVNSIGEAQTDIKLMLLEMVWSRFTEIDNPEVANYISDTYLLSLSKMNN
;
A
#
# COMPACT_ATOMS: atom_id res chain seq x y z
N MET A 1 -36.56 -23.33 55.60
CA MET A 1 -35.10 -23.25 55.30
C MET A 1 -34.83 -24.28 54.21
N LYS A 2 -34.31 -24.01 53.03
CA LYS A 2 -33.78 -22.82 52.36
C LYS A 2 -34.06 -23.06 50.87
N HIS A 3 -34.68 -22.10 50.19
CA HIS A 3 -34.57 -22.02 48.74
C HIS A 3 -33.10 -21.73 48.42
N LEU A 4 -32.40 -22.66 47.78
CA LEU A 4 -31.12 -22.34 47.15
C LEU A 4 -31.29 -22.53 45.64
N LEU A 5 -31.68 -21.42 45.00
CA LEU A 5 -31.33 -21.14 43.63
C LEU A 5 -29.80 -21.25 43.50
N PHE A 6 -29.32 -22.21 42.72
CA PHE A 6 -28.02 -22.06 42.08
C PHE A 6 -28.30 -21.67 40.63
N ALA A 7 -28.44 -20.36 40.42
CA ALA A 7 -28.24 -19.75 39.13
C ALA A 7 -26.77 -19.98 38.76
N LEU A 8 -26.49 -21.07 38.04
CA LEU A 8 -25.18 -21.34 37.50
C LEU A 8 -24.94 -20.38 36.33
N PHE A 9 -24.42 -19.20 36.69
CA PHE A 9 -23.47 -18.40 35.93
C PHE A 9 -23.36 -18.72 34.42
N PHE A 10 -24.21 -18.08 33.61
CA PHE A 10 -23.85 -17.72 32.24
C PHE A 10 -22.88 -16.53 32.30
N ILE A 11 -21.62 -16.73 32.70
CA ILE A 11 -20.56 -15.81 32.25
C ILE A 11 -20.32 -16.17 30.78
N PRO A 12 -20.56 -15.27 29.81
CA PRO A 12 -19.94 -15.45 28.52
C PRO A 12 -18.43 -15.38 28.76
N LEU A 13 -17.76 -16.53 28.70
CA LEU A 13 -16.31 -16.59 28.53
C LEU A 13 -16.04 -16.01 27.14
N THR A 14 -15.92 -14.68 27.05
CA THR A 14 -15.29 -14.05 25.90
C THR A 14 -13.83 -14.46 25.98
N LEU A 15 -13.51 -15.60 25.35
CA LEU A 15 -12.15 -15.94 25.00
C LEU A 15 -11.68 -14.83 24.06
N PHE A 16 -11.05 -13.79 24.60
CA PHE A 16 -10.23 -12.91 23.79
C PHE A 16 -9.09 -13.78 23.28
N SER A 17 -9.23 -14.26 22.05
CA SER A 17 -8.14 -14.96 21.39
C SER A 17 -7.00 -13.96 21.25
N GLN A 18 -5.88 -14.23 21.93
CA GLN A 18 -4.66 -13.47 21.70
C GLN A 18 -4.18 -13.82 20.29
N HIS A 19 -4.24 -12.86 19.36
CA HIS A 19 -3.74 -13.07 18.01
C HIS A 19 -2.23 -12.91 17.98
N SER A 20 -1.59 -13.37 16.91
CA SER A 20 -0.16 -13.18 16.70
C SER A 20 0.18 -12.89 15.25
N VAL A 21 1.32 -12.22 15.06
CA VAL A 21 2.02 -12.11 13.79
C VAL A 21 3.14 -13.13 13.79
N ASN A 22 3.13 -14.03 12.82
CA ASN A 22 4.08 -15.13 12.69
C ASN A 22 4.80 -14.99 11.35
N GLY A 23 6.11 -15.13 11.35
CA GLY A 23 6.90 -14.99 10.13
C GLY A 23 7.97 -16.05 10.04
N THR A 24 8.28 -16.45 8.80
CA THR A 24 9.45 -17.27 8.46
C THR A 24 10.28 -16.55 7.42
N PHE A 25 11.51 -16.17 7.75
CA PHE A 25 12.45 -15.51 6.85
C PHE A 25 13.47 -16.50 6.29
N SER A 26 13.80 -16.34 5.01
CA SER A 26 14.76 -17.19 4.31
C SER A 26 15.72 -16.39 3.44
N PRO A 27 17.04 -16.67 3.48
CA PRO A 27 17.68 -17.62 4.40
C PRO A 27 17.74 -17.06 5.82
N ALA A 28 17.55 -17.91 6.83
CA ALA A 28 17.46 -17.49 8.24
C ALA A 28 18.69 -16.69 8.73
N THR A 29 19.87 -16.97 8.17
CA THR A 29 21.14 -16.35 8.55
C THR A 29 21.21 -14.85 8.28
N ASP A 30 20.33 -14.35 7.42
CA ASP A 30 20.37 -12.95 6.96
C ASP A 30 19.56 -12.03 7.89
N TYR A 31 18.86 -12.60 8.89
CA TYR A 31 17.92 -11.87 9.72
C TYR A 31 18.12 -12.17 11.22
N ASN A 32 18.06 -11.12 12.04
CA ASN A 32 18.29 -11.24 13.49
C ASN A 32 17.04 -10.99 14.33
N TYR A 33 16.27 -9.95 13.98
CA TYR A 33 15.08 -9.51 14.69
C TYR A 33 14.01 -9.07 13.71
N ALA A 34 12.76 -9.23 14.09
CA ALA A 34 11.61 -8.58 13.48
C ALA A 34 10.99 -7.61 14.49
N PHE A 35 10.81 -6.37 14.08
CA PHE A 35 10.15 -5.33 14.86
C PHE A 35 8.78 -5.06 14.26
N LEU A 36 7.74 -5.06 15.09
CA LEU A 36 6.38 -4.74 14.70
C LEU A 36 6.01 -3.34 15.18
N TYR A 37 5.47 -2.56 14.25
CA TYR A 37 4.93 -1.23 14.52
C TYR A 37 3.48 -1.16 14.08
N HIS A 38 2.68 -0.36 14.77
CA HIS A 38 1.35 0.05 14.34
C HIS A 38 1.48 1.36 13.56
N ALA A 39 1.10 1.34 12.29
CA ALA A 39 1.21 2.50 11.42
C ALA A 39 -0.08 3.31 11.49
N THR A 40 0.07 4.62 11.68
CA THR A 40 -1.01 5.61 11.65
C THR A 40 -0.64 6.72 10.67
N PRO A 41 -1.56 7.63 10.30
CA PRO A 41 -1.24 8.72 9.37
C PRO A 41 -0.09 9.63 9.81
N THR A 42 0.16 9.71 11.11
CA THR A 42 1.10 10.68 11.71
C THR A 42 2.22 10.02 12.50
N SER A 43 2.19 8.70 12.70
CA SER A 43 3.18 8.00 13.52
C SER A 43 3.31 6.52 13.16
N THR A 44 4.45 5.95 13.54
CA THR A 44 4.73 4.52 13.47
C THR A 44 5.07 4.05 14.88
N ASP A 45 4.04 3.61 15.60
CA ASP A 45 4.13 3.34 17.04
C ASP A 45 4.71 1.94 17.27
N TYR A 46 5.77 1.84 18.07
CA TYR A 46 6.36 0.54 18.41
C TYR A 46 5.36 -0.34 19.17
N VAL A 47 5.20 -1.59 18.71
CA VAL A 47 4.34 -2.58 19.35
C VAL A 47 5.19 -3.57 20.14
N GLU A 48 5.99 -4.37 19.42
CA GLU A 48 6.83 -5.41 20.04
C GLU A 48 7.90 -5.88 19.04
N ASN A 49 8.91 -6.60 19.51
CA ASN A 49 9.89 -7.28 18.67
C ASN A 49 10.01 -8.77 19.00
N ALA A 50 10.50 -9.55 18.05
CA ALA A 50 10.88 -10.93 18.26
C ALA A 50 12.25 -11.22 17.67
N LYS A 51 13.02 -12.03 18.39
CA LYS A 51 14.26 -12.62 17.86
C LYS A 51 13.89 -13.73 16.87
N ILE A 52 14.61 -13.76 15.75
CA ILE A 52 14.45 -14.79 14.73
C ILE A 52 15.27 -16.02 15.14
N ASP A 53 14.65 -17.20 15.06
CA ASP A 53 15.32 -18.45 15.41
C ASP A 53 16.22 -18.97 14.27
N LYS A 54 16.97 -20.04 14.56
CA LYS A 54 17.91 -20.67 13.62
C LYS A 54 17.27 -21.17 12.32
N ASP A 55 15.96 -21.40 12.34
CA ASP A 55 15.16 -21.91 11.22
C ASP A 55 14.41 -20.76 10.52
N GLY A 56 14.65 -19.50 10.94
CA GLY A 56 14.09 -18.29 10.35
C GLY A 56 12.73 -17.88 10.92
N ASN A 57 12.22 -18.58 11.94
CA ASN A 57 10.88 -18.34 12.47
C ASN A 57 10.88 -17.31 13.60
N PHE A 58 9.76 -16.59 13.71
CA PHE A 58 9.46 -15.74 14.85
C PHE A 58 7.94 -15.63 15.07
N MET A 59 7.56 -15.22 16.27
CA MET A 59 6.19 -14.93 16.66
C MET A 59 6.15 -13.68 17.53
N ILE A 60 5.31 -12.73 17.17
CA ILE A 60 5.00 -11.54 17.95
C ILE A 60 3.54 -11.63 18.41
N PRO A 61 3.27 -11.80 19.72
CA PRO A 61 1.91 -11.79 20.22
C PRO A 61 1.32 -10.38 20.14
N LEU A 62 0.07 -10.27 19.71
CA LEU A 62 -0.72 -9.04 19.76
C LEU A 62 -1.49 -9.04 21.08
N ASP A 63 -1.28 -8.02 21.90
CA ASP A 63 -2.01 -7.89 23.17
C ASP A 63 -3.47 -7.47 22.95
N SER A 64 -4.24 -7.41 24.04
CA SER A 64 -5.66 -7.04 23.99
C SER A 64 -5.93 -5.59 23.58
N THR A 65 -4.91 -4.75 23.48
CA THR A 65 -5.00 -3.34 23.07
C THR A 65 -4.75 -3.13 21.58
N ALA A 66 -4.25 -4.16 20.87
CA ALA A 66 -4.01 -4.11 19.42
C ALA A 66 -5.32 -3.83 18.64
N SER A 67 -5.36 -2.68 17.98
CA SER A 67 -6.49 -2.24 17.15
C SER A 67 -6.39 -2.76 15.71
N ALA A 68 -7.53 -2.90 15.04
CA ALA A 68 -7.53 -3.15 13.61
C ALA A 68 -6.94 -1.95 12.84
N GLY A 69 -6.09 -2.22 11.84
CA GLY A 69 -5.38 -1.17 11.12
C GLY A 69 -4.17 -1.70 10.34
N MET A 70 -3.29 -0.78 9.98
CA MET A 70 -2.03 -1.07 9.30
C MET A 70 -0.93 -1.29 10.32
N TYR A 71 -0.10 -2.28 10.06
CA TYR A 71 1.10 -2.57 10.83
C TYR A 71 2.27 -2.73 9.89
N LYS A 72 3.47 -2.47 10.38
CA LYS A 72 4.70 -2.55 9.60
C LYS A 72 5.68 -3.47 10.30
N ILE A 73 6.22 -4.44 9.56
CA ILE A 73 7.36 -5.25 10.00
C ILE A 73 8.63 -4.58 9.50
N VAL A 74 9.57 -4.33 10.39
CA VAL A 74 10.94 -3.90 10.05
C VAL A 74 11.90 -5.03 10.41
N TYR A 75 12.72 -5.45 9.44
CA TYR A 75 13.60 -6.62 9.59
C TYR A 75 15.09 -6.33 9.35
N GLY A 76 15.43 -5.08 9.01
CA GLY A 76 16.81 -4.69 8.69
C GLY A 76 17.05 -3.19 8.78
N LEU A 77 18.29 -2.77 8.51
CA LEU A 77 18.71 -1.37 8.41
C LEU A 77 19.28 -1.08 7.01
N PRO A 78 18.83 0.00 6.34
CA PRO A 78 17.94 1.01 6.89
C PRO A 78 16.44 0.61 6.88
N PRO A 79 15.60 1.05 7.86
CA PRO A 79 14.21 0.61 7.98
C PRO A 79 13.35 0.88 6.76
N GLU A 80 13.57 2.00 6.08
CA GLU A 80 12.87 2.42 4.86
C GLU A 80 13.05 1.43 3.69
N GLU A 81 14.14 0.66 3.67
CA GLU A 81 14.41 -0.35 2.64
C GLU A 81 14.10 -1.79 3.10
N HIS A 82 13.92 -2.00 4.40
CA HIS A 82 13.79 -3.33 5.00
C HIS A 82 12.55 -3.45 5.86
N ASN A 83 11.41 -3.15 5.23
CA ASN A 83 10.11 -3.25 5.83
C ASN A 83 9.03 -3.75 4.86
N PHE A 84 7.88 -4.13 5.39
CA PHE A 84 6.64 -4.28 4.62
C PHE A 84 5.42 -4.08 5.51
N ASP A 85 4.34 -3.65 4.89
CA ASP A 85 3.04 -3.46 5.52
C ASP A 85 2.23 -4.75 5.61
N LEU A 86 1.41 -4.83 6.65
CA LEU A 86 0.40 -5.86 6.84
C LEU A 86 -0.89 -5.26 7.42
N ILE A 87 -2.02 -5.83 7.02
CA ILE A 87 -3.36 -5.44 7.47
C ILE A 87 -3.76 -6.36 8.62
N TYR A 88 -4.08 -5.80 9.78
CA TYR A 88 -4.68 -6.55 10.89
C TYR A 88 -6.14 -6.14 11.07
N ASN A 89 -7.07 -7.10 10.99
CA ASN A 89 -8.51 -6.84 11.14
C ASN A 89 -9.06 -7.03 12.56
N GLY A 90 -8.19 -7.33 13.54
CA GLY A 90 -8.61 -7.60 14.92
C GLY A 90 -9.21 -9.00 15.16
N LYS A 91 -9.22 -9.89 14.15
CA LYS A 91 -10.03 -11.13 14.17
C LYS A 91 -9.26 -12.40 13.79
N GLU A 92 -8.01 -12.29 13.37
CA GLU A 92 -7.23 -13.43 12.90
C GLU A 92 -5.74 -13.31 13.22
N ASN A 93 -5.06 -14.46 13.27
CA ASN A 93 -3.60 -14.50 13.23
C ASN A 93 -3.10 -14.17 11.82
N ILE A 94 -1.93 -13.57 11.78
CA ILE A 94 -1.23 -13.27 10.54
C ILE A 94 -0.02 -14.19 10.47
N SER A 95 0.18 -14.83 9.33
CA SER A 95 1.32 -15.70 9.07
C SER A 95 1.84 -15.46 7.65
N PHE A 96 3.15 -15.34 7.51
CA PHE A 96 3.79 -15.13 6.22
C PHE A 96 5.16 -15.80 6.14
N THR A 97 5.64 -15.93 4.91
CA THR A 97 7.03 -16.24 4.59
C THR A 97 7.63 -15.09 3.80
N PHE A 98 8.92 -14.83 3.96
CA PHE A 98 9.62 -13.82 3.18
C PHE A 98 11.04 -14.28 2.80
N SER A 99 11.41 -14.03 1.55
CA SER A 99 12.80 -14.07 1.10
C SER A 99 13.04 -12.95 0.08
N THR A 100 14.30 -12.54 -0.08
CA THR A 100 14.67 -11.57 -1.12
C THR A 100 14.37 -12.08 -2.54
N GLU A 101 14.42 -13.40 -2.76
CA GLU A 101 14.16 -14.01 -4.06
C GLU A 101 12.66 -14.13 -4.39
N LYS A 102 11.82 -14.49 -3.40
CA LYS A 102 10.39 -14.77 -3.62
C LYS A 102 9.46 -13.64 -3.19
N GLY A 103 9.97 -12.69 -2.41
CA GLY A 103 9.16 -11.64 -1.79
C GLY A 103 8.32 -12.16 -0.62
N LEU A 104 7.32 -11.36 -0.23
CA LEU A 104 6.40 -11.62 0.86
C LEU A 104 5.22 -12.48 0.39
N GLU A 105 4.96 -13.57 1.11
CA GLU A 105 3.81 -14.44 0.87
C GLU A 105 3.03 -14.67 2.18
N PHE A 106 1.76 -14.26 2.21
CA PHE A 106 0.89 -14.50 3.35
C PHE A 106 0.30 -15.92 3.30
N THR A 107 0.68 -16.75 4.27
CA THR A 107 0.16 -18.12 4.42
C THR A 107 -1.18 -18.13 5.15
N SER A 108 -1.37 -17.23 6.12
CA SER A 108 -2.62 -17.01 6.85
C SER A 108 -2.88 -15.51 7.05
N SER A 109 -4.02 -15.04 6.53
CA SER A 109 -4.69 -13.76 6.82
C SER A 109 -5.58 -13.45 5.62
N ASN A 110 -6.88 -13.34 5.82
CA ASN A 110 -7.81 -13.07 4.73
C ASN A 110 -7.57 -11.69 4.09
N GLU A 111 -7.34 -10.66 4.91
CA GLU A 111 -7.09 -9.29 4.40
C GLU A 111 -5.85 -9.24 3.51
N ASN A 112 -4.73 -9.74 4.02
CA ASN A 112 -3.45 -9.65 3.33
C ASN A 112 -3.39 -10.55 2.10
N LYS A 113 -3.96 -11.75 2.18
CA LYS A 113 -4.05 -12.65 1.01
C LYS A 113 -4.94 -12.07 -0.07
N LEU A 114 -6.02 -11.38 0.30
CA LEU A 114 -6.89 -10.72 -0.67
C LEU A 114 -6.18 -9.56 -1.38
N TRP A 115 -5.49 -8.70 -0.62
CA TRP A 115 -4.68 -7.62 -1.19
C TRP A 115 -3.55 -8.16 -2.09
N SER A 116 -2.78 -9.14 -1.62
CA SER A 116 -1.71 -9.76 -2.39
C SER A 116 -2.21 -10.48 -3.66
N SER A 117 -3.36 -11.16 -3.57
CA SER A 117 -3.96 -11.79 -4.75
C SER A 117 -4.41 -10.77 -5.80
N TYR A 118 -4.96 -9.64 -5.34
CA TYR A 118 -5.34 -8.54 -6.21
C TYR A 118 -4.12 -7.94 -6.91
N THR A 119 -3.06 -7.57 -6.18
CA THR A 119 -1.87 -6.95 -6.77
C THR A 119 -1.16 -7.89 -7.75
N ASN A 120 -1.01 -9.17 -7.39
CA ASN A 120 -0.40 -10.18 -8.28
C ASN A 120 -1.22 -10.37 -9.58
N SER A 121 -2.56 -10.39 -9.47
CA SER A 121 -3.42 -10.52 -10.64
C SER A 121 -3.32 -9.29 -11.54
N MET A 122 -3.32 -8.09 -10.96
CA MET A 122 -3.18 -6.84 -11.71
C MET A 122 -1.80 -6.72 -12.36
N GLU A 123 -0.73 -7.15 -11.70
CA GLU A 123 0.61 -7.18 -12.29
C GLU A 123 0.66 -8.08 -13.53
N MET A 124 0.08 -9.29 -13.47
CA MET A 124 0.04 -10.21 -14.61
C MET A 124 -0.74 -9.63 -15.79
N ILE A 125 -1.86 -8.96 -15.53
CA ILE A 125 -2.65 -8.29 -16.56
C ILE A 125 -1.87 -7.10 -17.14
N ASN A 126 -1.23 -6.27 -16.31
CA ASN A 126 -0.39 -5.17 -16.75
C ASN A 126 0.77 -5.64 -17.63
N ARG A 127 1.42 -6.76 -17.28
CA ARG A 127 2.45 -7.38 -18.14
C ARG A 127 1.88 -7.79 -19.51
N THR A 128 0.64 -8.26 -19.55
CA THR A 128 -0.05 -8.62 -20.79
C THR A 128 -0.35 -7.38 -21.64
N ILE A 129 -0.82 -6.29 -21.01
CA ILE A 129 -1.01 -4.98 -21.66
C ILE A 129 0.32 -4.44 -22.20
N SER A 130 1.39 -4.47 -21.40
CA SER A 130 2.72 -4.05 -21.84
C SER A 130 3.19 -4.86 -23.04
N ASN A 131 3.05 -6.19 -23.01
CA ASN A 131 3.42 -7.06 -24.13
C ASN A 131 2.64 -6.74 -25.41
N PHE A 132 1.34 -6.47 -25.32
CA PHE A 132 0.50 -6.07 -26.46
C PHE A 132 1.08 -4.84 -27.17
N TYR A 133 1.42 -3.80 -26.40
CA TYR A 133 1.99 -2.57 -26.97
C TYR A 133 3.46 -2.73 -27.40
N THR A 134 4.28 -3.49 -26.68
CA THR A 134 5.69 -3.75 -27.06
C THR A 134 5.76 -4.50 -28.40
N GLN A 135 4.84 -5.43 -28.66
CA GLN A 135 4.73 -6.14 -29.93
C GLN A 135 4.14 -5.27 -31.06
N LYS A 136 3.72 -4.03 -30.77
CA LYS A 136 3.04 -3.13 -31.70
C LYS A 136 1.79 -3.77 -32.31
N SER A 137 1.07 -4.57 -31.51
CA SER A 137 -0.15 -5.21 -31.95
C SER A 137 -1.24 -4.17 -32.24
N THR A 138 -1.96 -4.39 -33.33
CA THR A 138 -3.16 -3.62 -33.72
C THR A 138 -4.40 -4.52 -33.74
N ASP A 139 -4.33 -5.69 -33.12
CA ASP A 139 -5.47 -6.61 -33.02
C ASP A 139 -6.47 -6.07 -31.99
N GLU A 140 -7.53 -5.45 -32.49
CA GLU A 140 -8.59 -4.85 -31.65
C GLU A 140 -9.33 -5.90 -30.82
N ASN A 141 -9.48 -7.14 -31.30
CA ASN A 141 -10.13 -8.18 -30.50
C ASN A 141 -9.26 -8.57 -29.31
N ALA A 142 -7.96 -8.78 -29.54
CA ALA A 142 -7.02 -9.07 -28.46
C ALA A 142 -6.95 -7.91 -27.45
N PHE A 143 -6.96 -6.66 -27.93
CA PHE A 143 -7.06 -5.47 -27.07
C PHE A 143 -8.30 -5.53 -26.18
N HIS A 144 -9.48 -5.75 -26.78
CA HIS A 144 -10.74 -5.81 -26.05
C HIS A 144 -10.76 -6.94 -25.02
N ASP A 145 -10.23 -8.11 -25.35
CA ASP A 145 -10.16 -9.25 -24.41
C ASP A 145 -9.25 -8.96 -23.21
N ILE A 146 -8.09 -8.32 -23.44
CA ILE A 146 -7.16 -7.93 -22.37
C ILE A 146 -7.83 -6.93 -21.41
N PHE A 147 -8.42 -5.86 -21.94
CA PHE A 147 -9.03 -4.83 -21.10
C PHE A 147 -10.36 -5.25 -20.47
N LYS A 148 -11.10 -6.18 -21.11
CA LYS A 148 -12.21 -6.87 -20.46
C LYS A 148 -11.73 -7.69 -19.27
N THR A 149 -10.63 -8.42 -19.41
CA THR A 149 -10.03 -9.18 -18.30
C THR A 149 -9.60 -8.27 -17.15
N LEU A 150 -8.98 -7.12 -17.46
CA LEU A 150 -8.63 -6.10 -16.47
C LEU A 150 -9.87 -5.64 -15.68
N LYS A 151 -10.93 -5.25 -16.40
CA LYS A 151 -12.18 -4.77 -15.80
C LYS A 151 -12.87 -5.82 -14.94
N ASP A 152 -13.03 -7.03 -15.47
CA ASP A 152 -13.72 -8.11 -14.76
C ASP A 152 -12.94 -8.52 -13.51
N THR A 153 -11.61 -8.51 -13.57
CA THR A 153 -10.74 -8.78 -12.41
C THR A 153 -10.92 -7.71 -11.33
N GLN A 154 -10.91 -6.42 -11.69
CA GLN A 154 -11.18 -5.34 -10.73
C GLN A 154 -12.53 -5.54 -10.03
N ILE A 155 -13.59 -5.75 -10.81
CA ILE A 155 -14.96 -5.92 -10.28
C ILE A 155 -15.01 -7.13 -9.34
N ALA A 156 -14.41 -8.26 -9.73
CA ALA A 156 -14.41 -9.47 -8.91
C ALA A 156 -13.73 -9.26 -7.55
N PHE A 157 -12.60 -8.54 -7.50
CA PHE A 157 -11.90 -8.23 -6.25
C PHE A 157 -12.62 -7.17 -5.41
N GLU A 158 -13.25 -6.18 -6.02
CA GLU A 158 -14.11 -5.22 -5.30
C GLU A 158 -15.30 -5.91 -4.64
N GLU A 159 -15.93 -6.87 -5.33
CA GLU A 159 -17.03 -7.68 -4.78
C GLU A 159 -16.54 -8.61 -3.66
N ALA A 160 -15.42 -9.31 -3.87
CA ALA A 160 -14.86 -10.24 -2.90
C ALA A 160 -14.35 -9.57 -1.62
N SER A 161 -13.93 -8.30 -1.70
CA SER A 161 -13.39 -7.54 -0.57
C SER A 161 -14.42 -6.77 0.24
N LYS A 162 -15.71 -6.81 -0.12
CA LYS A 162 -16.76 -6.06 0.58
C LYS A 162 -16.74 -6.33 2.09
N GLY A 163 -16.59 -5.24 2.86
CA GLY A 163 -16.58 -5.28 4.32
C GLY A 163 -15.22 -5.61 4.96
N THR A 164 -14.17 -5.78 4.15
CA THR A 164 -12.79 -5.96 4.63
C THR A 164 -12.01 -4.65 4.55
N LEU A 165 -10.93 -4.53 5.30
CA LEU A 165 -10.03 -3.37 5.24
C LEU A 165 -9.33 -3.27 3.87
N ALA A 166 -8.96 -4.42 3.30
CA ALA A 166 -8.34 -4.54 1.97
C ALA A 166 -9.17 -3.90 0.83
N SER A 167 -10.50 -3.81 0.98
CA SER A 167 -11.36 -3.15 -0.02
C SER A 167 -11.00 -1.69 -0.27
N THR A 168 -10.43 -1.01 0.74
CA THR A 168 -9.97 0.38 0.63
C THR A 168 -8.86 0.49 -0.40
N PHE A 169 -7.86 -0.40 -0.31
CA PHE A 169 -6.72 -0.44 -1.23
C PHE A 169 -7.11 -0.89 -2.63
N ILE A 170 -7.97 -1.91 -2.73
CA ILE A 170 -8.44 -2.44 -4.02
C ILE A 170 -9.17 -1.36 -4.82
N LYS A 171 -10.07 -0.60 -4.18
CA LYS A 171 -10.79 0.51 -4.82
C LYS A 171 -9.87 1.68 -5.15
N ALA A 172 -8.95 2.03 -4.25
CA ALA A 172 -8.01 3.11 -4.50
C ALA A 172 -7.04 2.80 -5.65
N ASN A 173 -6.82 1.52 -5.95
CA ASN A 173 -5.95 1.05 -7.03
C ASN A 173 -6.70 0.74 -8.35
N THR A 174 -7.97 1.15 -8.49
CA THR A 174 -8.76 0.90 -9.71
C THR A 174 -8.05 1.46 -10.96
N PRO A 175 -7.77 0.62 -11.98
CA PRO A 175 -7.03 1.03 -13.16
C PRO A 175 -7.92 1.73 -14.18
N TYR A 176 -7.30 2.43 -15.12
CA TYR A 176 -7.97 2.92 -16.32
C TYR A 176 -8.35 1.74 -17.23
N VAL A 177 -9.60 1.75 -17.73
CA VAL A 177 -10.08 0.79 -18.73
C VAL A 177 -10.59 1.58 -19.94
N PRO A 178 -9.98 1.44 -21.13
CA PRO A 178 -10.43 2.10 -22.34
C PRO A 178 -11.75 1.50 -22.86
N GLU A 179 -12.63 2.35 -23.41
CA GLU A 179 -13.92 1.92 -23.98
C GLU A 179 -13.79 1.36 -25.41
N SER A 180 -12.77 1.80 -26.14
CA SER A 180 -12.45 1.39 -27.51
C SER A 180 -10.95 1.15 -27.66
N TYR A 181 -10.51 0.60 -28.79
CA TYR A 181 -9.07 0.50 -29.09
C TYR A 181 -8.36 1.86 -28.94
N GLU A 182 -7.22 1.84 -28.27
CA GLU A 182 -6.32 2.98 -28.11
C GLU A 182 -4.89 2.56 -28.49
N ASP A 183 -4.17 3.43 -29.20
CA ASP A 183 -2.73 3.26 -29.37
C ASP A 183 -1.99 3.51 -28.05
N VAL A 184 -0.71 3.11 -27.98
CA VAL A 184 0.10 3.21 -26.76
C VAL A 184 0.21 4.65 -26.21
N SER A 185 0.26 5.65 -27.08
CA SER A 185 0.38 7.06 -26.67
C SER A 185 -0.93 7.54 -26.05
N THR A 186 -2.06 7.22 -26.70
CA THR A 186 -3.40 7.54 -26.22
C THR A 186 -3.68 6.86 -24.88
N TYR A 187 -3.42 5.55 -24.80
CA TYR A 187 -3.59 4.77 -23.58
C TYR A 187 -2.73 5.29 -22.42
N SER A 188 -1.44 5.53 -22.65
CA SER A 188 -0.53 6.02 -21.60
C SER A 188 -0.96 7.38 -21.08
N SER A 189 -1.44 8.27 -21.97
CA SER A 189 -1.95 9.59 -21.58
C SER A 189 -3.24 9.48 -20.74
N ASN A 190 -4.19 8.64 -21.15
CA ASN A 190 -5.44 8.43 -20.43
C ASN A 190 -5.23 7.72 -19.07
N LEU A 191 -4.34 6.73 -19.04
CA LEU A 191 -3.91 6.03 -17.83
C LEU A 191 -3.32 7.00 -16.82
N LYS A 192 -2.37 7.86 -17.24
CA LYS A 192 -1.79 8.88 -16.34
C LYS A 192 -2.85 9.85 -15.85
N ARG A 193 -3.67 10.42 -16.75
CA ARG A 193 -4.73 11.37 -16.38
C ARG A 193 -5.68 10.83 -15.31
N THR A 194 -5.97 9.54 -15.34
CA THR A 194 -6.93 8.91 -14.42
C THR A 194 -6.28 8.24 -13.21
N PHE A 195 -4.95 8.17 -13.16
CA PHE A 195 -4.23 7.35 -12.18
C PHE A 195 -4.58 7.65 -10.72
N LEU A 196 -4.69 8.92 -10.34
CA LEU A 196 -4.98 9.30 -8.96
C LEU A 196 -6.49 9.48 -8.66
N THR A 197 -7.37 9.25 -9.64
CA THR A 197 -8.80 9.62 -9.51
C THR A 197 -9.58 8.82 -8.48
N HIS A 198 -9.16 7.59 -8.18
CA HIS A 198 -9.78 6.74 -7.16
C HIS A 198 -9.06 6.81 -5.82
N VAL A 199 -7.95 7.55 -5.73
CA VAL A 199 -7.17 7.68 -4.50
C VAL A 199 -7.83 8.72 -3.59
N ASP A 200 -8.37 8.27 -2.47
CA ASP A 200 -8.84 9.15 -1.41
C ASP A 200 -7.69 9.51 -0.47
N PHE A 201 -7.05 10.65 -0.72
CA PHE A 201 -5.94 11.15 0.11
C PHE A 201 -6.34 11.49 1.55
N SER A 202 -7.64 11.52 1.88
CA SER A 202 -8.13 11.70 3.25
C SER A 202 -8.38 10.37 4.00
N ASN A 203 -8.24 9.25 3.30
CA ASN A 203 -8.53 7.95 3.88
C ASN A 203 -7.47 7.51 4.89
N TYR A 204 -7.90 7.28 6.13
CA TYR A 204 -7.03 6.90 7.24
C TYR A 204 -6.15 5.67 6.95
N LEU A 205 -6.69 4.61 6.35
CA LEU A 205 -5.92 3.39 6.08
C LEU A 205 -4.87 3.62 4.99
N LEU A 206 -5.20 4.38 3.94
CA LEU A 206 -4.24 4.71 2.89
C LEU A 206 -3.09 5.57 3.44
N GLN A 207 -3.41 6.54 4.29
CA GLN A 207 -2.42 7.38 4.98
C GLN A 207 -1.54 6.60 5.97
N SER A 208 -2.03 5.47 6.48
CA SER A 208 -1.33 4.62 7.45
C SER A 208 -0.45 3.54 6.79
N SER A 209 -0.13 3.69 5.51
CA SER A 209 0.61 2.70 4.71
C SER A 209 1.48 3.39 3.68
N ASP A 210 2.36 2.62 3.02
CA ASP A 210 3.18 3.15 1.92
C ASP A 210 2.37 3.38 0.63
N PHE A 211 1.05 3.11 0.63
CA PHE A 211 0.21 3.21 -0.57
C PHE A 211 0.24 4.59 -1.22
N LEU A 212 0.03 5.68 -0.47
CA LEU A 212 0.00 7.03 -1.06
C LEU A 212 1.35 7.43 -1.64
N ILE A 213 2.43 7.02 -0.96
CA ILE A 213 3.81 7.22 -1.39
C ILE A 213 4.03 6.54 -2.74
N ASP A 214 3.71 5.25 -2.84
CA ASP A 214 3.90 4.47 -4.05
C ASP A 214 3.12 5.06 -5.22
N ARG A 215 1.87 5.49 -4.99
CA ARG A 215 1.04 6.12 -6.02
C ARG A 215 1.62 7.45 -6.49
N VAL A 216 2.08 8.30 -5.58
CA VAL A 216 2.67 9.61 -5.96
C VAL A 216 3.99 9.42 -6.72
N LEU A 217 4.88 8.55 -6.23
CA LEU A 217 6.15 8.28 -6.90
C LEU A 217 5.94 7.64 -8.27
N ALA A 218 5.02 6.68 -8.39
CA ALA A 218 4.66 6.10 -9.68
C ALA A 218 4.12 7.16 -10.65
N TYR A 219 3.25 8.06 -10.19
CA TYR A 219 2.69 9.12 -11.03
C TYR A 219 3.76 10.08 -11.58
N ILE A 220 4.66 10.56 -10.71
CA ILE A 220 5.68 11.55 -11.08
C ILE A 220 6.82 10.92 -11.89
N PHE A 221 7.33 9.76 -11.46
CA PHE A 221 8.56 9.17 -12.01
C PHE A 221 8.32 7.98 -12.94
N GLY A 222 7.21 7.26 -12.77
CA GLY A 222 6.95 6.01 -13.50
C GLY A 222 6.08 6.15 -14.75
N MET A 223 5.26 7.20 -14.84
CA MET A 223 4.22 7.32 -15.88
C MET A 223 4.50 8.39 -16.94
N SER A 224 5.52 9.23 -16.74
CA SER A 224 5.85 10.33 -17.64
C SER A 224 6.81 9.88 -18.73
N ALA A 225 6.39 9.95 -19.99
CA ALA A 225 7.31 9.74 -21.13
C ALA A 225 8.29 10.90 -21.31
N ASP A 226 7.87 12.12 -20.95
CA ASP A 226 8.74 13.30 -20.89
C ASP A 226 9.20 13.53 -19.45
N THR A 227 10.51 13.54 -19.25
CA THR A 227 11.16 13.73 -17.95
C THR A 227 11.83 15.10 -17.83
N SER A 228 11.32 16.10 -18.56
CA SER A 228 11.74 17.50 -18.42
C SER A 228 11.35 18.07 -17.05
N ASN A 229 12.10 19.09 -16.60
CA ASN A 229 11.81 19.78 -15.34
C ASN A 229 10.43 20.44 -15.36
N GLU A 230 9.99 20.95 -16.50
CA GLU A 230 8.67 21.52 -16.71
C GLU A 230 7.55 20.49 -16.56
N THR A 231 7.77 19.26 -17.04
CA THR A 231 6.81 18.18 -16.85
C THR A 231 6.76 17.71 -15.41
N TYR A 232 7.92 17.55 -14.74
CA TYR A 232 7.95 17.22 -13.32
C TYR A 232 7.23 18.25 -12.45
N LYS A 233 7.46 19.55 -12.68
CA LYS A 233 6.76 20.62 -11.95
C LYS A 233 5.24 20.52 -12.13
N LYS A 234 4.76 20.33 -13.36
CA LYS A 234 3.31 20.13 -13.61
C LYS A 234 2.74 18.89 -12.94
N ASP A 235 3.50 17.80 -12.90
CA ASP A 235 3.07 16.57 -12.23
C ASP A 235 2.98 16.76 -10.71
N ILE A 236 3.95 17.47 -10.12
CA ILE A 236 3.92 17.87 -8.71
C ILE A 236 2.70 18.74 -8.43
N ASP A 237 2.43 19.77 -9.25
CA ASP A 237 1.27 20.65 -9.09
C ASP A 237 -0.03 19.85 -9.15
N TYR A 238 -0.13 18.89 -10.08
CA TYR A 238 -1.28 18.01 -10.20
C TYR A 238 -1.46 17.13 -8.96
N VAL A 239 -0.37 16.57 -8.41
CA VAL A 239 -0.41 15.78 -7.17
C VAL A 239 -0.89 16.64 -6.01
N VAL A 240 -0.34 17.85 -5.81
CA VAL A 240 -0.75 18.75 -4.73
C VAL A 240 -2.23 19.09 -4.82
N ASN A 241 -2.72 19.38 -6.03
CA ASN A 241 -4.14 19.64 -6.27
C ASN A 241 -5.02 18.40 -6.00
N SER A 242 -4.52 17.20 -6.33
CA SER A 242 -5.23 15.94 -6.11
C SER A 242 -5.35 15.57 -4.62
N ILE A 243 -4.32 15.90 -3.82
CA ILE A 243 -4.33 15.71 -2.37
C ILE A 243 -5.41 16.59 -1.69
N GLY A 244 -5.64 17.78 -2.24
CA GLY A 244 -6.68 18.70 -1.79
C GLY A 244 -6.28 19.55 -0.57
N GLU A 245 -6.89 20.73 -0.44
CA GLU A 245 -6.46 21.78 0.49
C GLU A 245 -6.46 21.40 1.97
N ALA A 246 -7.35 20.51 2.40
CA ALA A 246 -7.50 20.16 3.81
C ALA A 246 -6.40 19.22 4.35
N GLN A 247 -5.60 18.60 3.48
CA GLN A 247 -4.67 17.52 3.86
C GLN A 247 -3.23 18.04 4.00
N THR A 248 -3.01 19.07 4.83
CA THR A 248 -1.71 19.75 4.98
C THR A 248 -0.58 18.80 5.39
N ASP A 249 -0.81 17.95 6.39
CA ASP A 249 0.21 17.01 6.88
C ASP A 249 0.59 15.96 5.83
N ILE A 250 -0.40 15.47 5.09
CA ILE A 250 -0.19 14.52 4.00
C ILE A 250 0.53 15.18 2.83
N LYS A 251 0.19 16.43 2.48
CA LYS A 251 0.94 17.20 1.48
C LYS A 251 2.39 17.35 1.90
N LEU A 252 2.65 17.72 3.16
CA LEU A 252 4.00 17.92 3.67
C LEU A 252 4.80 16.62 3.56
N MET A 253 4.29 15.52 4.12
CA MET A 253 4.95 14.21 4.09
C MET A 253 5.25 13.73 2.65
N LEU A 254 4.26 13.75 1.75
CA LEU A 254 4.46 13.28 0.37
C LEU A 254 5.41 14.19 -0.42
N LEU A 255 5.35 15.51 -0.22
CA LEU A 255 6.25 16.44 -0.90
C LEU A 255 7.69 16.39 -0.37
N GLU A 256 7.89 16.15 0.92
CA GLU A 256 9.23 15.92 1.49
C GLU A 256 9.89 14.69 0.86
N MET A 257 9.11 13.63 0.64
CA MET A 257 9.60 12.43 -0.04
C MET A 257 9.96 12.68 -1.50
N VAL A 258 9.09 13.37 -2.25
CA VAL A 258 9.37 13.72 -3.65
C VAL A 258 10.58 14.66 -3.74
N TRP A 259 10.67 15.64 -2.84
CA TRP A 259 11.82 16.54 -2.71
C TRP A 259 13.12 15.78 -2.44
N SER A 260 13.11 14.84 -1.49
CA SER A 260 14.29 14.02 -1.18
C SER A 260 14.72 13.22 -2.39
N ARG A 261 13.75 12.65 -3.13
CA ARG A 261 14.05 11.91 -4.35
C ARG A 261 14.70 12.79 -5.43
N PHE A 262 14.24 14.02 -5.62
CA PHE A 262 14.88 14.96 -6.54
C PHE A 262 16.28 15.40 -6.07
N THR A 263 16.51 15.44 -4.76
CA THR A 263 17.83 15.69 -4.18
C THR A 263 18.79 14.53 -4.44
N GLU A 264 18.34 13.28 -4.27
CA GLU A 264 19.13 12.07 -4.53
C GLU A 264 19.57 11.93 -6.00
N ILE A 265 18.74 12.40 -6.94
CA ILE A 265 19.04 12.34 -8.38
C ILE A 265 19.73 13.62 -8.90
N ASP A 266 20.27 14.45 -8.00
CA ASP A 266 20.99 15.69 -8.31
C ASP A 266 20.19 16.66 -9.22
N ASN A 267 18.87 16.81 -8.97
CA ASN A 267 18.02 17.76 -9.67
C ASN A 267 17.60 18.93 -8.74
N PRO A 268 18.50 19.90 -8.48
CA PRO A 268 18.24 21.01 -7.57
C PRO A 268 17.17 21.96 -8.10
N GLU A 269 16.91 22.01 -9.42
CA GLU A 269 15.91 22.90 -9.98
C GLU A 269 14.50 22.50 -9.53
N VAL A 270 14.15 21.22 -9.64
CA VAL A 270 12.84 20.73 -9.20
C VAL A 270 12.77 20.63 -7.67
N ALA A 271 13.87 20.26 -7.00
CA ALA A 271 13.92 20.26 -5.54
C ALA A 271 13.66 21.67 -4.97
N ASN A 272 14.32 22.70 -5.49
CA ASN A 272 14.07 24.08 -5.07
C ASN A 272 12.63 24.53 -5.38
N TYR A 273 12.09 24.12 -6.53
CA TYR A 273 10.69 24.39 -6.86
C TYR A 273 9.71 23.86 -5.81
N ILE A 274 9.89 22.61 -5.37
CA ILE A 274 9.05 21.99 -4.33
C ILE A 274 9.17 22.77 -3.02
N SER A 275 10.39 23.11 -2.62
CA SER A 275 10.66 23.86 -1.39
C SER A 275 10.01 25.25 -1.40
N ASP A 276 10.29 26.03 -2.44
CA ASP A 276 9.90 27.43 -2.55
C ASP A 276 8.39 27.59 -2.78
N THR A 277 7.80 26.68 -3.55
CA THR A 277 6.38 26.77 -3.92
C THR A 277 5.47 26.20 -2.83
N TYR A 278 5.89 25.11 -2.17
CA TYR A 278 5.03 24.35 -1.28
C TYR A 278 5.58 24.23 0.15
N LEU A 279 6.71 23.55 0.34
CA LEU A 279 7.16 23.12 1.68
C LEU A 279 7.33 24.29 2.65
N LEU A 280 7.97 25.39 2.24
CA LEU A 280 8.17 26.57 3.11
C LEU A 280 6.85 27.18 3.61
N SER A 281 5.77 27.07 2.84
CA SER A 281 4.45 27.56 3.25
C SER A 281 3.74 26.58 4.19
N LEU A 282 3.80 25.28 3.87
CA LEU A 282 3.19 24.21 4.67
C LEU A 282 3.83 24.11 6.05
N SER A 283 5.16 24.18 6.14
CA SER A 283 5.88 24.14 7.43
C SER A 283 5.55 25.32 8.34
N LYS A 284 5.10 26.47 7.80
CA LYS A 284 4.66 27.63 8.62
C LYS A 284 3.24 27.48 9.13
N MET A 285 2.40 26.67 8.48
CA MET A 285 1.03 26.42 8.91
C MET A 285 0.97 25.36 10.01
N ASN A 286 1.96 24.46 10.06
CA ASN A 286 2.05 23.36 11.02
C ASN A 286 2.85 23.70 12.30
N ASN A 287 3.40 24.92 12.41
CA ASN A 287 4.07 25.44 13.60
C ASN A 287 3.22 26.52 14.28
#